data_AF-A0A2B7XT32-F1
#
_entry.id   AF-A0A2B7XT32-F1
#
_cell.length_a   1.000
_cell.length_b   1.000
_cell.length_c   1.000
_cell.angle_alpha   90.00
_cell.angle_beta   90.00
_cell.angle_gamma   90.00
#
_symmetry.space_group_name_H-M   'P 1'
#
loop_
_entity.id
_entity.type
_entity.pdbx_description
1 polymer ?
#
loop_
_entity_poly.entity_id
_entity_poly.type
_entity_poly.pdbx_seq_one_letter_code
_entity_poly.pdbx_strand_id
1 'polypeptide(L)'
;MYLGALLRYSVRARPFGLRMLSAQPRSSMGSVSAIDSRILRNLFGTEEIRKAFDDNAYIHRCADVEAALARAQSRRNVIPADIGKLVTDRISAAALDIERLRRETDIVGYQILPLDIMDTTVVLQMKTGLEIIEKGLKDIFKSLAALAEKHRQTPMAGRTHLQHALPITFGYKCAVWLSGFQRHLERLEQLRPRTLLVQYGCAAESLVSLGQNGPRVRKELAILASRVDDARRH
;
A
#
# COMPACT_ATOMS: atom_id res chain seq x y z
N MET A 1 2.14 22.09 1.91
CA MET A 1 2.63 23.35 1.29
C MET A 1 4.13 23.25 0.92
N TYR A 2 4.51 22.19 0.19
CA TYR A 2 5.88 21.94 -0.31
C TYR A 2 5.94 21.64 -1.81
N LEU A 3 4.88 21.95 -2.57
CA LEU A 3 4.79 21.66 -4.01
C LEU A 3 4.94 22.90 -4.92
N GLY A 4 5.55 23.98 -4.41
CA GLY A 4 5.83 25.19 -5.19
C GLY A 4 6.93 25.03 -6.25
N ALA A 5 7.72 23.94 -6.20
CA ALA A 5 8.90 23.76 -7.06
C ALA A 5 8.64 22.95 -8.36
N LEU A 6 7.42 22.43 -8.57
CA LEU A 6 7.12 21.52 -9.68
C LEU A 6 6.43 22.16 -10.89
N LEU A 7 6.03 23.43 -10.82
CA LEU A 7 5.27 24.10 -11.89
C LEU A 7 6.04 25.27 -12.47
N ARG A 8 6.92 25.00 -13.45
CA ARG A 8 7.37 26.03 -14.41
C ARG A 8 6.99 25.59 -15.81
N TYR A 9 6.16 26.40 -16.44
CA TYR A 9 5.76 26.28 -17.85
C TYR A 9 6.96 26.52 -18.76
N SER A 10 7.13 25.66 -19.77
CA SER A 10 7.94 26.00 -20.95
C SER A 10 7.03 25.95 -22.17
N VAL A 11 6.84 27.09 -22.82
CA VAL A 11 6.26 27.19 -24.16
C VAL A 11 7.42 27.05 -25.13
N ARG A 12 7.43 26.00 -25.96
CA ARG A 12 8.38 25.90 -27.08
C ARG A 12 7.69 25.43 -28.35
N ALA A 13 7.85 26.22 -29.40
CA ALA A 13 7.36 25.99 -30.75
C ALA A 13 7.96 24.72 -31.36
N ARG A 14 7.18 24.00 -32.18
CA ARG A 14 7.62 22.85 -32.96
C ARG A 14 8.18 23.30 -34.31
N PRO A 15 9.23 22.62 -34.82
CA PRO A 15 9.25 22.28 -36.23
C PRO A 15 9.45 20.78 -36.47
N PHE A 16 8.69 20.30 -37.46
CA PHE A 16 8.95 19.25 -38.44
C PHE A 16 9.88 18.05 -38.11
N GLY A 17 9.26 16.87 -38.11
CA GLY A 17 9.61 15.81 -39.07
C GLY A 17 10.91 15.03 -38.86
N LEU A 18 10.90 14.05 -37.96
CA LEU A 18 11.56 12.76 -38.16
C LEU A 18 10.87 11.73 -37.25
N ARG A 19 10.28 10.68 -37.83
CA ARG A 19 9.64 9.59 -37.08
C ARG A 19 10.74 8.72 -36.48
N MET A 20 11.30 9.16 -35.36
CA MET A 20 12.15 8.30 -34.52
C MET A 20 11.29 7.11 -34.07
N LEU A 21 11.70 5.91 -34.49
CA LEU A 21 11.32 4.67 -33.82
C LEU A 21 11.52 4.92 -32.32
N SER A 22 10.44 4.92 -31.55
CA SER A 22 10.50 5.12 -30.10
C SER A 22 11.42 4.05 -29.53
N ALA A 23 12.63 4.43 -29.13
CA ALA A 23 13.48 3.58 -28.33
C ALA A 23 12.67 3.26 -27.07
N GLN A 24 12.18 2.02 -26.95
CA GLN A 24 11.65 1.58 -25.67
C GLN A 24 12.74 1.79 -24.63
N PRO A 25 12.42 2.31 -23.43
CA PRO A 25 13.44 2.50 -22.40
C PRO A 25 14.09 1.13 -22.14
N ARG A 26 15.38 1.02 -22.46
CA ARG A 26 16.22 -0.10 -22.06
C ARG A 26 16.51 0.04 -20.57
N SER A 27 15.55 -0.28 -19.72
CA SER A 27 15.81 -0.69 -18.35
C SER A 27 15.40 -2.16 -18.20
N SER A 28 16.24 -3.05 -18.71
CA SER A 28 16.24 -4.41 -18.17
C SER A 28 16.80 -4.32 -16.76
N MET A 29 15.94 -4.01 -15.79
CA MET A 29 16.28 -4.19 -14.38
C MET A 29 16.70 -5.65 -14.20
N GLY A 30 17.94 -5.88 -13.79
CA GLY A 30 18.31 -7.16 -13.20
C GLY A 30 17.37 -7.41 -12.02
N SER A 31 16.79 -8.60 -11.93
CA SER A 31 15.98 -8.96 -10.78
C SER A 31 16.90 -9.21 -9.59
N VAL A 32 16.73 -8.47 -8.51
CA VAL A 32 17.47 -8.70 -7.25
C VAL A 32 16.83 -9.86 -6.47
N SER A 33 15.50 -10.00 -6.52
CA SER A 33 14.77 -11.07 -5.87
C SER A 33 13.92 -11.90 -6.84
N ALA A 34 13.49 -13.09 -6.39
CA ALA A 34 12.53 -13.91 -7.12
C ALA A 34 11.16 -13.24 -7.30
N ILE A 35 10.79 -12.30 -6.42
CA ILE A 35 9.53 -11.53 -6.49
C ILE A 35 9.58 -10.48 -7.61
N ASP A 36 10.78 -9.99 -7.95
CA ASP A 36 10.99 -9.03 -9.04
C ASP A 36 11.25 -9.71 -10.39
N SER A 37 11.57 -11.02 -10.36
CA SER A 37 11.87 -11.80 -11.55
C SER A 37 10.68 -11.83 -12.52
N ARG A 38 10.92 -11.48 -13.78
CA ARG A 38 9.90 -11.58 -14.85
C ARG A 38 9.33 -12.98 -15.02
N ILE A 39 10.09 -14.02 -14.65
CA ILE A 39 9.72 -15.43 -14.81
C ILE A 39 9.19 -16.00 -13.49
N LEU A 40 9.90 -15.79 -12.37
CA LEU A 40 9.59 -16.47 -11.10
C LEU A 40 8.55 -15.75 -10.23
N ARG A 41 8.28 -14.46 -10.47
CA ARG A 41 7.49 -13.62 -9.56
C ARG A 41 6.11 -14.15 -9.20
N ASN A 42 5.47 -14.91 -10.11
CA ASN A 42 4.13 -15.45 -9.88
C ASN A 42 4.11 -16.73 -9.03
N LEU A 43 5.27 -17.40 -8.86
CA LEU A 43 5.41 -18.53 -7.94
C LEU A 43 5.54 -18.08 -6.49
N PHE A 44 6.14 -16.90 -6.26
CA PHE A 44 6.47 -16.39 -4.93
C PHE A 44 5.64 -15.17 -4.51
N GLY A 45 4.70 -14.72 -5.34
CA GLY A 45 3.82 -13.58 -5.04
C GLY A 45 2.73 -13.38 -6.09
N THR A 46 1.75 -12.53 -5.78
CA THR A 46 0.62 -12.24 -6.67
C THR A 46 0.81 -10.90 -7.37
N GLU A 47 0.13 -10.71 -8.50
CA GLU A 47 0.09 -9.40 -9.15
C GLU A 47 -0.61 -8.35 -8.26
N GLU A 48 -1.63 -8.78 -7.52
CA GLU A 48 -2.40 -7.94 -6.59
C GLU A 48 -1.50 -7.29 -5.53
N ILE A 49 -0.67 -8.08 -4.83
CA ILE A 49 0.25 -7.52 -3.82
C ILE A 49 1.36 -6.68 -4.46
N ARG A 50 1.90 -7.08 -5.61
CA ARG A 50 2.94 -6.28 -6.30
C ARG A 50 2.42 -4.91 -6.71
N LYS A 51 1.21 -4.83 -7.29
CA LYS A 51 0.59 -3.56 -7.65
C LYS A 51 0.29 -2.67 -6.44
N ALA A 52 0.09 -3.24 -5.26
CA ALA A 52 -0.11 -2.45 -4.04
C ALA A 52 1.19 -1.80 -3.54
N PHE A 53 2.34 -2.42 -3.81
CA PHE A 53 3.65 -2.06 -3.27
C PHE A 53 4.65 -1.54 -4.31
N ASP A 54 4.27 -1.42 -5.58
CA ASP A 54 5.16 -0.85 -6.60
C ASP A 54 5.34 0.67 -6.47
N ASP A 55 6.36 1.20 -7.14
CA ASP A 55 6.73 2.61 -7.06
C ASP A 55 5.61 3.54 -7.54
N ASN A 56 4.84 3.14 -8.56
CA ASN A 56 3.73 3.96 -9.05
C ASN A 56 2.62 4.06 -8.00
N ALA A 57 2.24 2.94 -7.41
CA ALA A 57 1.24 2.90 -6.35
C ALA A 57 1.70 3.68 -5.12
N TYR A 58 2.97 3.56 -4.74
CA TYR A 58 3.56 4.34 -3.65
C TYR A 58 3.44 5.84 -3.90
N ILE A 59 3.94 6.32 -5.05
CA ILE A 59 3.97 7.75 -5.37
C ILE A 59 2.56 8.34 -5.53
N HIS A 60 1.64 7.58 -6.12
CA HIS A 60 0.25 7.98 -6.19
C HIS A 60 -0.40 8.10 -4.79
N ARG A 61 -0.13 7.17 -3.89
CA ARG A 61 -0.63 7.25 -2.51
C ARG A 61 -0.03 8.42 -1.76
N CYS A 62 1.26 8.73 -1.94
CA CYS A 62 1.85 9.93 -1.36
C CYS A 62 1.12 11.19 -1.82
N ALA A 63 0.78 11.29 -3.11
CA ALA A 63 0.01 12.41 -3.64
C ALA A 63 -1.40 12.47 -3.02
N ASP A 64 -2.07 11.33 -2.86
CA ASP A 64 -3.39 11.29 -2.21
C ASP A 64 -3.35 11.68 -0.73
N VAL A 65 -2.28 11.29 -0.02
CA VAL A 65 -2.04 11.67 1.37
C VAL A 65 -1.79 13.18 1.48
N GLU A 66 -1.00 13.79 0.60
CA GLU A 66 -0.81 15.25 0.56
C GLU A 66 -2.15 15.96 0.27
N ALA A 67 -2.95 15.45 -0.66
CA ALA A 67 -4.29 15.99 -0.94
C ALA A 67 -5.23 15.85 0.27
N ALA A 68 -5.18 14.72 0.98
CA ALA A 68 -5.94 14.50 2.22
C ALA A 68 -5.50 15.46 3.33
N LEU A 69 -4.19 15.68 3.48
CA LEU A 69 -3.64 16.62 4.45
C LEU A 69 -4.05 18.06 4.15
N ALA A 70 -3.95 18.50 2.89
CA ALA A 70 -4.40 19.84 2.49
C ALA A 70 -5.89 20.04 2.79
N ARG A 71 -6.74 19.04 2.49
CA ARG A 71 -8.17 19.07 2.85
C ARG A 71 -8.39 19.10 4.36
N ALA A 72 -7.62 18.34 5.14
CA ALA A 72 -7.69 18.35 6.60
C ALA A 72 -7.34 19.74 7.16
N GLN A 73 -6.28 20.37 6.66
CA GLN A 73 -5.86 21.71 7.07
C GLN A 73 -6.89 22.77 6.67
N SER A 74 -7.45 22.72 5.46
CA SER A 74 -8.53 23.64 5.03
C SER A 74 -9.78 23.51 5.91
N ARG A 75 -10.21 22.29 6.25
CA ARG A 75 -11.36 22.05 7.15
C ARG A 75 -11.14 22.55 8.58
N ARG A 76 -9.88 22.71 8.98
CA ARG A 76 -9.50 23.21 10.31
C ARG A 76 -9.02 24.66 10.27
N ASN A 77 -9.25 25.36 9.16
CA ASN A 77 -8.88 26.76 8.96
C ASN A 77 -7.39 27.04 9.22
N VAL A 78 -6.52 26.03 9.03
CA VAL A 78 -5.06 26.18 9.12
C VAL A 78 -4.52 26.80 7.83
N ILE A 79 -5.13 26.44 6.70
CA ILE A 79 -4.90 27.05 5.39
C ILE A 79 -6.26 27.50 4.83
N PRO A 80 -6.31 28.38 3.82
CA PRO A 80 -7.57 28.81 3.22
C PRO A 80 -8.43 27.63 2.73
N ALA A 81 -9.75 27.80 2.81
CA ALA A 81 -10.72 26.71 2.65
C ALA A 81 -10.72 26.08 1.23
N ASP A 82 -10.34 26.86 0.23
CA ASP A 82 -10.27 26.48 -1.19
C ASP A 82 -9.01 25.68 -1.54
N ILE A 83 -7.92 25.84 -0.77
CA ILE A 83 -6.62 25.22 -1.08
C ILE A 83 -6.68 23.70 -1.09
N GLY A 84 -7.38 23.08 -0.14
CA GLY A 84 -7.53 21.63 -0.10
C GLY A 84 -8.17 21.06 -1.37
N LYS A 85 -9.17 21.75 -1.93
CA LYS A 85 -9.80 21.36 -3.20
C LYS A 85 -8.84 21.62 -4.36
N LEU A 86 -8.23 22.81 -4.42
CA LEU A 86 -7.29 23.18 -5.48
C LEU A 86 -6.12 22.19 -5.62
N VAL A 87 -5.53 21.77 -4.48
CA VAL A 87 -4.46 20.77 -4.46
C VAL A 87 -4.95 19.42 -4.98
N THR A 88 -6.13 18.99 -4.53
CA THR A 88 -6.75 17.73 -4.99
C THR A 88 -6.97 17.73 -6.50
N ASP A 89 -7.51 18.82 -7.04
CA ASP A 89 -7.79 18.98 -8.47
C ASP A 89 -6.49 18.95 -9.28
N ARG A 90 -5.44 19.65 -8.82
CA ARG A 90 -4.14 19.66 -9.49
C ARG A 90 -3.43 18.31 -9.48
N ILE A 91 -3.46 17.60 -8.36
CA ILE A 91 -2.88 16.25 -8.26
C ILE A 91 -3.61 15.29 -9.20
N SER A 92 -4.93 15.37 -9.27
CA SER A 92 -5.75 14.51 -10.14
C SER A 92 -5.52 14.80 -11.63
N ALA A 93 -5.25 16.05 -11.99
CA ALA A 93 -5.00 16.46 -13.38
C ALA A 93 -3.53 16.32 -13.82
N ALA A 94 -2.60 16.11 -12.88
CA ALA A 94 -1.17 16.07 -13.17
C ALA A 94 -0.70 14.66 -13.56
N ALA A 95 0.07 14.56 -14.64
CA ALA A 95 0.93 13.41 -14.86
C ALA A 95 2.18 13.55 -13.99
N LEU A 96 2.44 12.57 -13.12
CA LEU A 96 3.62 12.58 -12.27
C LEU A 96 4.87 12.26 -13.10
N ASP A 97 5.85 13.17 -13.09
CA ASP A 97 7.13 12.99 -13.80
C ASP A 97 8.07 12.12 -12.94
N ILE A 98 7.99 10.81 -13.15
CA ILE A 98 8.76 9.80 -12.41
C ILE A 98 10.27 9.95 -12.64
N GLU A 99 10.70 10.36 -13.84
CA GLU A 99 12.13 10.52 -14.12
C GLU A 99 12.71 11.77 -13.45
N ARG A 100 11.94 12.84 -13.37
CA ARG A 100 12.32 13.98 -12.52
C ARG A 100 12.40 13.56 -11.06
N LEU A 101 11.38 12.85 -10.55
CA LEU A 101 11.38 12.38 -9.17
C LEU A 101 12.62 11.55 -8.86
N ARG A 102 12.94 10.56 -9.70
CA ARG A 102 14.12 9.71 -9.59
C ARG A 102 15.42 10.53 -9.51
N ARG A 103 15.60 11.51 -10.41
CA ARG A 103 16.78 12.39 -10.40
C ARG A 103 16.87 13.27 -9.16
N GLU A 104 15.75 13.79 -8.68
CA GLU A 104 15.73 14.58 -7.43
C GLU A 104 16.03 13.68 -6.22
N THR A 105 15.55 12.43 -6.22
CA THR A 105 15.90 11.42 -5.21
C THR A 105 17.39 11.10 -5.21
N ASP A 106 18.06 11.00 -6.36
CA ASP A 106 19.52 10.76 -6.43
C ASP A 106 20.32 11.86 -5.71
N ILE A 107 19.78 13.09 -5.68
CA ILE A 107 20.45 14.25 -5.06
C ILE A 107 20.20 14.30 -3.56
N VAL A 108 18.94 14.12 -3.15
CA VAL A 108 18.48 14.39 -1.77
C VAL A 108 18.47 13.11 -0.91
N GLY A 109 18.39 11.93 -1.53
CA GLY A 109 18.33 10.63 -0.86
C GLY A 109 16.93 10.20 -0.42
N TYR A 110 15.89 11.01 -0.66
CA TYR A 110 14.51 10.71 -0.32
C TYR A 110 13.59 10.95 -1.51
N GLN A 111 12.56 10.10 -1.67
CA GLN A 111 11.59 10.20 -2.76
C GLN A 111 10.74 11.47 -2.61
N ILE A 112 10.30 11.75 -1.39
CA ILE A 112 9.43 12.89 -1.06
C ILE A 112 9.92 13.50 0.25
N LEU A 113 9.95 14.84 0.34
CA LEU A 113 10.54 15.54 1.49
C LEU A 113 9.78 15.35 2.82
N PRO A 114 8.43 15.44 2.89
CA PRO A 114 7.76 15.28 4.17
C PRO A 114 7.66 13.80 4.61
N LEU A 115 8.37 13.46 5.68
CA LEU A 115 8.36 12.12 6.31
C LEU A 115 6.94 11.65 6.69
N ASP A 116 6.12 12.54 7.25
CA ASP A 116 4.72 12.25 7.63
C ASP A 116 3.90 11.66 6.46
N ILE A 117 4.16 12.12 5.23
CA ILE A 117 3.48 11.62 4.03
C ILE A 117 3.96 10.22 3.68
N MET A 118 5.28 9.99 3.75
CA MET A 118 5.89 8.68 3.45
C MET A 118 5.39 7.61 4.43
N ASP A 119 5.42 7.91 5.73
CA ASP A 119 5.00 6.95 6.76
C ASP A 119 3.51 6.65 6.68
N THR A 120 2.67 7.68 6.51
CA THR A 120 1.22 7.47 6.29
C THR A 120 0.97 6.67 5.01
N THR A 121 1.76 6.86 3.96
CA THR A 121 1.66 6.08 2.72
C THR A 121 1.97 4.60 2.96
N VAL A 122 3.04 4.30 3.67
CA VAL A 122 3.41 2.93 4.04
C VAL A 122 2.31 2.27 4.85
N VAL A 123 1.69 2.99 5.80
CA VAL A 123 0.54 2.49 6.57
C VAL A 123 -0.64 2.13 5.66
N LEU A 124 -0.96 2.96 4.66
CA LEU A 124 -2.04 2.67 3.71
C LEU A 124 -1.72 1.47 2.78
N GLN A 125 -0.45 1.31 2.37
CA GLN A 125 -0.01 0.11 1.65
C GLN A 125 -0.10 -1.13 2.53
N MET A 126 0.33 -1.06 3.79
CA MET A 126 0.19 -2.14 4.77
C MET A 126 -1.29 -2.51 4.96
N LYS A 127 -2.19 -1.54 5.11
CA LYS A 127 -3.64 -1.78 5.17
C LYS A 127 -4.11 -2.59 3.96
N THR A 128 -3.75 -2.16 2.75
CA THR A 128 -4.10 -2.87 1.50
C THR A 128 -3.52 -4.28 1.47
N GLY A 129 -2.25 -4.46 1.89
CA GLY A 129 -1.62 -5.77 1.98
C GLY A 129 -2.31 -6.70 2.97
N LEU A 130 -2.71 -6.19 4.14
CA LEU A 130 -3.45 -6.96 5.14
C LEU A 130 -4.82 -7.40 4.64
N GLU A 131 -5.51 -6.60 3.83
CA GLU A 131 -6.77 -6.98 3.19
C GLU A 131 -6.58 -8.13 2.18
N ILE A 132 -5.53 -8.08 1.36
CA ILE A 132 -5.17 -9.14 0.40
C ILE A 132 -4.85 -10.45 1.14
N ILE A 133 -4.05 -10.36 2.22
CA ILE A 133 -3.70 -11.52 3.06
C ILE A 133 -4.94 -12.11 3.72
N GLU A 134 -5.83 -11.27 4.28
CA GLU A 134 -7.06 -11.73 4.90
C GLU A 134 -7.96 -12.50 3.91
N LYS A 135 -8.09 -12.00 2.68
CA LYS A 135 -8.82 -12.68 1.61
C LYS A 135 -8.21 -14.05 1.32
N GLY A 136 -6.89 -14.14 1.16
CA GLY A 136 -6.21 -15.41 0.94
C GLY A 136 -6.38 -16.40 2.10
N LEU A 137 -6.36 -15.91 3.34
CA LEU A 137 -6.66 -16.74 4.51
C LEU A 137 -8.09 -17.28 4.46
N LYS A 138 -9.09 -16.45 4.12
CA LYS A 138 -10.50 -16.85 3.93
C LYS A 138 -10.66 -17.95 2.87
N ASP A 139 -9.90 -17.88 1.78
CA ASP A 139 -9.90 -18.91 0.74
C ASP A 139 -9.28 -20.24 1.23
N ILE A 140 -8.21 -20.16 2.03
CA ILE A 140 -7.61 -21.32 2.70
C ILE A 140 -8.60 -21.95 3.69
N PHE A 141 -9.31 -21.14 4.50
CA PHE A 141 -10.34 -21.63 5.41
C PHE A 141 -11.40 -22.44 4.67
N LYS A 142 -11.94 -21.88 3.59
CA LYS A 142 -12.97 -22.53 2.78
C LYS A 142 -12.47 -23.87 2.22
N SER A 143 -11.25 -23.88 1.70
CA SER A 143 -10.65 -25.08 1.10
C SER A 143 -10.39 -26.19 2.14
N LEU A 144 -9.79 -25.82 3.27
CA LEU A 144 -9.50 -26.77 4.35
C LEU A 144 -10.77 -27.28 5.04
N ALA A 145 -11.79 -26.44 5.21
CA ALA A 145 -13.10 -26.86 5.73
C ALA A 145 -13.78 -27.86 4.78
N ALA A 146 -13.75 -27.60 3.47
CA ALA A 146 -14.28 -28.52 2.47
C ALA A 146 -13.55 -29.87 2.47
N LEU A 147 -12.22 -29.86 2.58
CA LEU A 147 -11.41 -31.09 2.68
C LEU A 147 -11.68 -31.83 4.00
N ALA A 148 -11.79 -31.10 5.12
CA ALA A 148 -12.10 -31.66 6.42
C ALA A 148 -13.44 -32.40 6.40
N GLU A 149 -14.46 -31.80 5.77
CA GLU A 149 -15.79 -32.39 5.63
C GLU A 149 -15.79 -33.59 4.69
N LYS A 150 -15.28 -33.42 3.46
CA LYS A 150 -15.24 -34.46 2.43
C LYS A 150 -14.51 -35.71 2.90
N HIS A 151 -13.45 -35.54 3.69
CA HIS A 151 -12.59 -36.62 4.15
C HIS A 151 -12.75 -36.94 5.65
N ARG A 152 -13.88 -36.54 6.25
CA ARG A 152 -14.18 -36.75 7.68
C ARG A 152 -13.94 -38.19 8.12
N GLN A 153 -14.27 -39.16 7.27
CA GLN A 153 -14.16 -40.59 7.52
C GLN A 153 -13.06 -41.30 6.72
N THR A 154 -12.24 -40.60 5.94
CA THR A 154 -11.15 -41.22 5.17
C THR A 154 -10.00 -41.61 6.11
N PRO A 155 -9.72 -42.90 6.35
CA PRO A 155 -8.67 -43.31 7.29
C PRO A 155 -7.27 -43.02 6.75
N MET A 156 -6.34 -42.68 7.63
CA MET A 156 -4.91 -42.56 7.34
C MET A 156 -4.07 -42.89 8.58
N ALA A 157 -2.81 -43.28 8.38
CA ALA A 157 -1.88 -43.43 9.49
C ALA A 157 -1.57 -42.06 10.14
N GLY A 158 -1.78 -41.96 11.45
CA GLY A 158 -1.23 -40.86 12.24
C GLY A 158 0.31 -40.92 12.24
N ARG A 159 0.97 -39.78 12.52
CA ARG A 159 2.44 -39.74 12.64
C ARG A 159 2.91 -38.95 13.85
N THR A 160 3.82 -39.53 14.62
CA THR A 160 4.59 -38.90 15.70
C THR A 160 6.06 -39.17 15.44
N HIS A 161 6.93 -38.16 15.57
CA HIS A 161 8.35 -38.28 15.18
C HIS A 161 8.57 -38.88 13.76
N LEU A 162 7.67 -38.56 12.83
CA LEU A 162 7.62 -39.11 11.46
C LEU A 162 7.41 -40.63 11.36
N GLN A 163 7.15 -41.33 12.46
CA GLN A 163 6.82 -42.76 12.50
C GLN A 163 5.30 -42.98 12.51
N HIS A 164 4.85 -44.16 12.06
CA HIS A 164 3.44 -44.52 12.11
C HIS A 164 2.94 -44.60 13.55
N ALA A 165 1.83 -43.91 13.81
CA ALA A 165 1.11 -43.91 15.08
C ALA A 165 -0.31 -44.48 14.88
N LEU A 166 -1.18 -44.30 15.88
CA LEU A 166 -2.57 -44.73 15.81
C LEU A 166 -3.29 -44.13 14.58
N PRO A 167 -4.25 -44.85 13.98
CA PRO A 167 -5.04 -44.35 12.86
C PRO A 167 -5.80 -43.06 13.22
N ILE A 168 -5.86 -42.14 12.25
CA ILE A 168 -6.68 -40.93 12.28
C ILE A 168 -7.47 -40.83 10.96
N THR A 169 -8.23 -39.76 10.75
CA THR A 169 -8.80 -39.45 9.44
C THR A 169 -8.08 -38.28 8.77
N PHE A 170 -8.05 -38.27 7.44
CA PHE A 170 -7.50 -37.13 6.69
C PHE A 170 -8.30 -35.85 6.97
N GLY A 171 -9.62 -35.98 7.16
CA GLY A 171 -10.46 -34.86 7.56
C GLY A 171 -10.05 -34.25 8.91
N TYR A 172 -9.73 -35.09 9.91
CA TYR A 172 -9.17 -34.62 11.18
C TYR A 172 -7.86 -33.86 10.98
N LYS A 173 -6.96 -34.34 10.12
CA LYS A 173 -5.70 -33.64 9.79
C LYS A 173 -5.95 -32.25 9.20
N CYS A 174 -6.89 -32.13 8.26
CA CYS A 174 -7.28 -30.84 7.68
C CYS A 174 -7.90 -29.90 8.73
N ALA A 175 -8.72 -30.42 9.65
CA ALA A 175 -9.31 -29.63 10.73
C ALA A 175 -8.26 -29.06 11.70
N VAL A 176 -7.20 -29.82 11.99
CA VAL A 176 -6.07 -29.34 12.81
C VAL A 176 -5.34 -28.18 12.11
N TRP A 177 -5.08 -28.29 10.79
CA TRP A 177 -4.50 -27.18 10.03
C TRP A 177 -5.41 -25.95 10.01
N LEU A 178 -6.72 -26.17 9.78
CA LEU A 178 -7.74 -25.12 9.78
C LEU A 178 -7.72 -24.33 11.10
N SER A 179 -7.71 -25.03 12.24
CA SER A 179 -7.62 -24.40 13.57
C SER A 179 -6.37 -23.52 13.73
N GLY A 180 -5.25 -23.92 13.13
CA GLY A 180 -4.03 -23.11 13.07
C GLY A 180 -4.25 -21.78 12.38
N PHE A 181 -4.86 -21.80 11.20
CA PHE A 181 -5.17 -20.58 10.45
C PHE A 181 -6.17 -19.68 11.20
N GLN A 182 -7.15 -20.24 11.92
CA GLN A 182 -8.19 -19.45 12.62
C GLN A 182 -7.56 -18.47 13.61
N ARG A 183 -6.54 -18.91 14.35
CA ARG A 183 -5.77 -18.05 15.25
C ARG A 183 -4.99 -16.95 14.53
N HIS A 184 -4.59 -17.17 13.28
CA HIS A 184 -3.93 -16.12 12.49
C HIS A 184 -4.91 -15.04 12.03
N LEU A 185 -6.15 -15.41 11.68
CA LEU A 185 -7.19 -14.43 11.35
C LEU A 185 -7.50 -13.53 12.55
N GLU A 186 -7.70 -14.13 13.73
CA GLU A 186 -7.91 -13.39 14.98
C GLU A 186 -6.74 -12.44 15.27
N ARG A 187 -5.49 -12.88 15.03
CA ARG A 187 -4.30 -12.04 15.20
C ARG A 187 -4.30 -10.83 14.26
N LEU A 188 -4.76 -10.98 13.02
CA LEU A 188 -4.88 -9.86 12.09
C LEU A 188 -5.89 -8.83 12.59
N GLU A 189 -7.05 -9.29 13.08
CA GLU A 189 -8.10 -8.42 13.64
C GLU A 189 -7.57 -7.64 14.86
N GLN A 190 -6.85 -8.32 15.76
CA GLN A 190 -6.22 -7.70 16.93
C GLN A 190 -5.08 -6.71 16.58
N LEU A 191 -4.42 -6.89 15.43
CA LEU A 191 -3.27 -6.07 15.01
C LEU A 191 -3.71 -4.75 14.37
N ARG A 192 -4.78 -4.76 13.56
CA ARG A 192 -5.29 -3.60 12.81
C ARG A 192 -5.44 -2.32 13.62
N PRO A 193 -6.16 -2.29 14.76
CA PRO A 193 -6.41 -1.04 15.49
C PRO A 193 -5.14 -0.42 16.09
N ARG A 194 -4.04 -1.17 16.20
CA ARG A 194 -2.78 -0.73 16.82
C ARG A 194 -1.71 -0.31 15.80
N THR A 195 -1.87 -0.71 14.55
CA THR A 195 -0.82 -0.56 13.51
C THR A 195 -1.24 0.34 12.36
N LEU A 196 -2.55 0.45 12.09
CA LEU A 196 -3.06 1.25 10.99
C LEU A 196 -3.40 2.68 11.43
N LEU A 197 -2.36 3.40 11.88
CA LEU A 197 -2.46 4.77 12.38
C LEU A 197 -1.79 5.73 11.41
N VAL A 198 -2.39 6.90 11.17
CA VAL A 198 -1.73 7.95 10.38
C VAL A 198 -0.55 8.52 11.16
N GLN A 199 0.54 8.78 10.45
CA GLN A 199 1.71 9.45 11.00
C GLN A 199 1.66 10.92 10.62
N TYR A 200 1.53 11.79 11.63
CA TYR A 200 1.53 13.23 11.43
C TYR A 200 2.02 13.96 12.68
N GLY A 201 3.31 14.26 12.71
CA GLY A 201 3.99 14.96 13.80
C GLY A 201 4.52 16.35 13.44
N CYS A 202 4.60 16.69 12.14
CA CYS A 202 5.43 17.78 11.61
C CYS A 202 6.93 17.59 11.93
N ALA A 203 7.77 18.56 11.54
CA ALA A 203 9.23 18.42 11.50
C ALA A 203 9.92 17.97 12.80
N ALA A 204 9.37 18.31 13.97
CA ALA A 204 9.91 17.93 15.27
C ALA A 204 8.93 17.10 16.11
N GLU A 205 7.93 16.50 15.46
CA GLU A 205 6.89 15.63 16.06
C GLU A 205 6.00 16.29 17.14
N SER A 206 6.18 17.58 17.38
CA SER A 206 5.48 18.35 18.43
C SER A 206 4.19 19.02 17.96
N LEU A 207 3.94 19.06 16.64
CA LEU A 207 2.86 19.81 15.98
C LEU A 207 2.80 21.31 16.34
N VAL A 208 3.89 21.87 16.89
CA VAL A 208 3.91 23.26 17.39
C VAL A 208 3.60 24.28 16.29
N SER A 209 3.97 23.97 15.05
CA SER A 209 3.68 24.77 13.86
C SER A 209 2.17 24.95 13.58
N LEU A 210 1.32 24.11 14.17
CA LEU A 210 -0.13 24.14 14.03
C LEU A 210 -0.85 24.68 15.28
N GLY A 211 -0.09 25.05 16.33
CA GLY A 211 -0.64 25.46 17.61
C GLY A 211 -1.69 24.48 18.13
N GLN A 212 -2.83 25.01 18.60
CA GLN A 212 -3.93 24.21 19.14
C GLN A 212 -4.64 23.33 18.11
N ASN A 213 -4.44 23.56 16.81
CA ASN A 213 -5.11 22.81 15.76
C ASN A 213 -4.43 21.48 15.42
N GLY A 214 -3.18 21.26 15.85
CA GLY A 214 -2.40 20.06 15.52
C GLY A 214 -3.15 18.73 15.71
N PRO A 215 -3.65 18.42 16.92
CA PRO A 215 -4.42 17.19 17.16
C PRO A 215 -5.70 17.09 16.32
N ARG A 216 -6.36 18.22 16.04
CA ARG A 216 -7.59 18.27 15.23
C ARG A 216 -7.31 17.99 13.75
N VAL A 217 -6.22 18.51 13.21
CA VAL A 217 -5.76 18.23 11.84
C VAL A 217 -5.38 16.77 11.70
N ARG A 218 -4.62 16.21 12.65
CA ARG A 218 -4.24 14.79 12.64
C ARG A 218 -5.46 13.87 12.65
N LYS A 219 -6.45 14.14 13.50
CA LYS A 219 -7.72 13.39 13.51
C LYS A 219 -8.46 13.50 12.18
N GLU A 220 -8.51 14.68 11.59
CA GLU A 220 -9.16 14.90 10.29
C GLU A 220 -8.43 14.18 9.14
N LEU A 221 -7.08 14.19 9.16
CA LEU A 221 -6.25 13.43 8.23
C LEU A 221 -6.54 11.93 8.33
N ALA A 222 -6.65 11.37 9.54
CA ALA A 222 -6.99 9.96 9.72
C ALA A 222 -8.31 9.56 9.03
N ILE A 223 -9.33 10.41 9.17
CA ILE A 223 -10.63 10.21 8.53
C ILE A 223 -10.53 10.31 7.01
N LEU A 224 -9.77 11.27 6.49
CA LEU A 224 -9.64 11.49 5.04
C LEU A 224 -8.75 10.45 4.37
N ALA A 225 -7.63 10.08 4.98
CA ALA A 225 -6.69 9.10 4.46
C ALA A 225 -7.29 7.69 4.41
N SER A 226 -8.11 7.31 5.40
CA SER A 226 -8.78 6.00 5.40
C SER A 226 -9.72 5.78 4.20
N ARG A 227 -10.23 6.88 3.60
CA ARG A 227 -11.11 6.88 2.41
C ARG A 227 -10.36 6.94 1.08
N VAL A 228 -9.05 7.19 1.10
CA VAL A 228 -8.22 7.22 -0.12
C VAL A 228 -8.22 5.86 -0.81
N ASP A 229 -8.23 4.77 -0.04
CA ASP A 229 -8.27 3.40 -0.58
C ASP A 229 -9.57 3.09 -1.34
N ASP A 230 -10.69 3.72 -0.97
CA ASP A 230 -12.01 3.43 -1.56
C ASP A 230 -12.21 4.12 -2.91
N ALA A 231 -11.62 5.31 -3.09
CA ALA A 231 -11.85 6.16 -4.26
C ALA A 231 -11.17 5.66 -5.56
N ARG A 232 -10.14 4.80 -5.46
CA ARG A 232 -9.40 4.25 -6.62
C ARG A 232 -9.78 2.81 -6.98
N ARG A 233 -10.73 2.19 -6.25
CA ARG A 233 -11.23 0.83 -6.51
C ARG A 233 -12.37 0.78 -7.55
N HIS A 234 -12.76 1.93 -8.09
CA HIS A 234 -13.78 2.12 -9.13
C HIS A 234 -13.16 2.82 -10.34
#